data_AF-A0A1I4V759-F1
#
_entry.id   AF-A0A1I4V759-F1
#
_cell.length_a   1.000
_cell.length_b   1.000
_cell.length_c   1.000
_cell.angle_alpha   90.00
_cell.angle_beta   90.00
_cell.angle_gamma   90.00
#
_symmetry.space_group_name_H-M   'P 1'
#
loop_
_entity.id
_entity.type
_entity.pdbx_description
1 polymer ?
#
loop_
_entity_poly.entity_id
_entity_poly.type
_entity_poly.pdbx_seq_one_letter_code
_entity_poly.pdbx_strand_id
1 'polypeptide(L)'
;MSGNDPVATGVTVFLVVSLAPVVLLWLVLRVPTVVRRVVDAARADGRRRRPPLPAGPPLERLLADLRRLDRQRRGPPPPTRVRRVALLAAYDDVLLATCRAVGVDDPPLRPWVDRGGTAGALDPGRDLARLRTEAELEATGVRIDPPGPAVV
;
A
#
# COMPACT_ATOMS: atom_id res chain seq x y z
N MET A 1 21.42 -40.32 -23.20
CA MET A 1 20.88 -41.23 -22.16
C MET A 1 21.42 -40.74 -20.83
N SER A 2 20.60 -40.05 -20.04
CA SER A 2 21.02 -39.48 -18.75
C SER A 2 21.25 -40.63 -17.78
N GLY A 3 22.50 -40.77 -17.31
CA GLY A 3 22.85 -41.71 -16.25
C GLY A 3 22.06 -41.35 -15.00
N ASN A 4 21.32 -42.32 -14.46
CA ASN A 4 20.69 -42.21 -13.16
C ASN A 4 21.77 -42.39 -12.10
N ASP A 5 22.55 -41.36 -11.82
CA ASP A 5 23.54 -41.39 -10.75
C ASP A 5 22.80 -41.36 -9.40
N PRO A 6 22.85 -42.43 -8.58
CA PRO A 6 22.09 -42.53 -7.33
C PRO A 6 22.42 -41.40 -6.35
N VAL A 7 23.61 -40.81 -6.49
CA VAL A 7 24.07 -39.65 -5.73
C VAL A 7 23.31 -38.38 -6.13
N ALA A 8 23.09 -38.15 -7.44
CA ALA A 8 22.33 -37.00 -7.93
C ALA A 8 20.86 -37.06 -7.48
N THR A 9 20.27 -38.26 -7.47
CA THR A 9 18.92 -38.47 -6.95
C THR A 9 18.84 -38.14 -5.46
N GLY A 10 19.80 -38.62 -4.65
CA GLY A 10 19.85 -38.34 -3.22
C GLY A 10 20.00 -36.86 -2.88
N VAL A 11 20.90 -36.16 -3.58
CA VAL A 11 21.11 -34.71 -3.41
C VAL A 11 19.85 -33.93 -3.77
N THR A 12 19.15 -34.33 -4.84
CA THR A 12 17.91 -33.67 -5.26
C THR A 12 16.81 -33.82 -4.22
N VAL A 13 16.61 -35.04 -3.67
CA VAL A 13 15.61 -35.29 -2.62
C VAL A 13 15.94 -34.50 -1.35
N PHE A 14 17.21 -34.47 -0.95
CA PHE A 14 17.64 -33.72 0.23
C PHE A 14 17.41 -32.22 0.07
N LEU A 15 17.77 -31.65 -1.09
CA LEU A 15 17.51 -30.24 -1.42
C LEU A 15 16.02 -29.91 -1.38
N VAL A 16 15.17 -30.76 -1.95
CA VAL A 16 13.71 -30.56 -1.94
C VAL A 16 13.18 -30.57 -0.51
N VAL A 17 13.57 -31.55 0.32
CA VAL A 17 13.08 -31.66 1.71
C VAL A 17 13.54 -30.49 2.58
N SER A 18 14.80 -30.06 2.41
CA SER A 18 15.39 -28.97 3.21
C SER A 18 14.91 -27.58 2.78
N LEU A 19 14.70 -27.34 1.48
CA LEU A 19 14.20 -26.07 0.96
C LEU A 19 12.68 -25.95 1.04
N ALA A 20 11.94 -27.08 1.06
CA ALA A 20 10.47 -27.08 1.12
C ALA A 20 9.89 -26.17 2.22
N PRO A 21 10.30 -26.24 3.50
CA PRO A 21 9.72 -25.40 4.54
C PRO A 21 10.05 -23.92 4.36
N VAL A 22 11.25 -23.61 3.84
CA VAL A 22 11.67 -22.23 3.57
C VAL A 22 10.88 -21.63 2.40
N VAL A 23 10.73 -22.38 1.31
CA VAL A 23 9.94 -21.98 0.14
C VAL A 23 8.46 -21.85 0.50
N LEU A 24 7.91 -22.79 1.28
CA LEU A 24 6.52 -22.77 1.73
C LEU A 24 6.26 -21.54 2.62
N LEU A 25 7.13 -21.27 3.60
CA LEU A 25 7.01 -20.11 4.48
C LEU A 25 7.14 -18.81 3.68
N TRP A 26 8.10 -18.74 2.76
CA TRP A 26 8.28 -17.60 1.88
C TRP A 26 7.06 -17.38 0.97
N LEU A 27 6.49 -18.46 0.42
CA LEU A 27 5.29 -18.42 -0.42
C LEU A 27 4.12 -17.87 0.41
N VAL A 28 3.86 -18.42 1.60
CA VAL A 28 2.78 -17.99 2.51
C VAL A 28 2.93 -16.51 2.90
N LEU A 29 4.15 -16.06 3.22
CA LEU A 29 4.41 -14.66 3.55
C LEU A 29 4.30 -13.73 2.33
N ARG A 30 4.57 -14.23 1.12
CA ARG A 30 4.55 -13.43 -0.12
C ARG A 30 3.20 -13.45 -0.83
N VAL A 31 2.34 -14.42 -0.56
CA VAL A 31 0.95 -14.53 -1.06
C VAL A 31 0.18 -13.21 -0.94
N PRO A 32 0.10 -12.51 0.21
CA PRO A 32 -0.66 -11.26 0.29
C PRO A 32 -0.11 -10.15 -0.61
N THR A 33 1.19 -10.16 -0.92
CA THR A 33 1.83 -9.15 -1.79
C THR A 33 1.70 -9.47 -3.28
N VAL A 34 1.73 -10.76 -3.64
CA VAL A 34 1.60 -11.23 -5.03
C VAL A 34 0.13 -11.18 -5.44
N VAL A 35 -0.78 -11.61 -4.57
CA VAL A 35 -2.22 -11.52 -4.80
C VAL A 35 -2.63 -10.06 -5.00
N ARG A 36 -2.14 -9.13 -4.18
CA ARG A 36 -2.41 -7.69 -4.40
C ARG A 36 -1.93 -7.21 -5.77
N ARG A 37 -0.68 -7.49 -6.14
CA ARG A 37 -0.12 -7.08 -7.45
C ARG A 37 -0.82 -7.71 -8.65
N VAL A 38 -1.17 -9.01 -8.57
CA VAL A 38 -1.86 -9.72 -9.65
C VAL A 38 -3.29 -9.24 -9.79
N VAL A 39 -3.99 -8.97 -8.69
CA VAL A 39 -5.35 -8.44 -8.75
C VAL A 39 -5.33 -6.98 -9.23
N ASP A 40 -4.33 -6.18 -8.87
CA ASP A 40 -4.18 -4.81 -9.37
C ASP A 40 -3.81 -4.78 -10.86
N ALA A 41 -2.98 -5.72 -11.34
CA ALA A 41 -2.69 -5.91 -12.76
C ALA A 41 -3.91 -6.42 -13.54
N ALA A 42 -4.67 -7.37 -12.99
CA ALA A 42 -5.90 -7.87 -13.60
C ALA A 42 -7.00 -6.79 -13.66
N ARG A 43 -7.05 -5.88 -12.69
CA ARG A 43 -7.94 -4.71 -12.69
C ARG A 43 -7.55 -3.67 -13.74
N ALA A 44 -6.26 -3.51 -14.03
CA ALA A 44 -5.80 -2.61 -15.08
C ALA A 44 -6.26 -3.08 -16.48
N ASP A 45 -6.26 -4.39 -16.70
CA ASP A 45 -6.65 -5.01 -17.98
C ASP A 45 -8.17 -5.02 -18.20
N GLY A 46 -8.96 -5.22 -17.13
CA GLY A 46 -10.43 -5.21 -17.19
C GLY A 46 -11.09 -3.84 -17.34
N ARG A 47 -10.35 -2.75 -17.12
CA ARG A 47 -10.89 -1.36 -17.05
C ARG A 47 -11.30 -0.77 -18.41
N ARG A 48 -10.99 -1.45 -19.52
CA ARG A 48 -11.32 -0.94 -20.87
C ARG A 48 -12.73 -1.25 -21.37
N ARG A 49 -13.57 -2.04 -20.66
CA ARG A 49 -14.78 -2.61 -21.29
C ARG A 49 -16.11 -2.61 -20.50
N ARG A 50 -16.27 -2.05 -19.30
CA ARG A 50 -17.57 -2.17 -18.59
C ARG A 50 -18.03 -0.91 -17.83
N PRO A 51 -19.33 -0.54 -17.90
CA PRO A 51 -19.92 0.61 -17.21
C PRO A 51 -19.81 0.53 -15.67
N PRO A 52 -19.85 1.67 -14.95
CA PRO A 52 -19.32 1.78 -13.60
C PRO A 52 -20.28 1.20 -12.55
N LEU A 53 -19.96 0.02 -12.02
CA LEU A 53 -20.31 -0.30 -10.64
C LEU A 53 -19.38 0.51 -9.72
N PRO A 54 -19.84 0.99 -8.54
CA PRO A 54 -18.96 1.67 -7.58
C PRO A 54 -17.79 0.75 -7.22
N ALA A 55 -16.63 1.07 -7.78
CA ALA A 55 -15.43 0.24 -7.76
C ALA A 55 -14.51 0.70 -6.63
N GLY A 56 -14.77 0.22 -5.42
CA GLY A 56 -13.89 0.46 -4.27
C GLY A 56 -14.61 0.32 -2.93
N PRO A 57 -13.88 0.40 -1.81
CA PRO A 57 -14.50 0.68 -0.53
C PRO A 57 -15.37 1.94 -0.69
N PRO A 58 -16.56 1.99 -0.06
CA PRO A 58 -17.38 3.20 -0.08
C PRO A 58 -16.54 4.39 0.38
N LEU A 59 -16.68 5.53 -0.30
CA LEU A 59 -15.88 6.75 -0.05
C LEU A 59 -15.92 7.12 1.44
N GLU A 60 -17.06 6.92 2.09
CA GLU A 60 -17.28 7.15 3.51
C GLU A 60 -16.30 6.36 4.39
N ARG A 61 -15.97 5.12 4.03
CA ARG A 61 -14.98 4.31 4.76
C ARG A 61 -13.56 4.83 4.54
N LEU A 62 -13.22 5.24 3.31
CA LEU A 62 -11.91 5.83 3.01
C LEU A 62 -11.70 7.11 3.82
N LEU A 63 -12.71 7.97 3.88
CA LEU A 63 -12.67 9.20 4.68
C LEU A 63 -12.60 8.91 6.18
N ALA A 64 -13.32 7.91 6.68
CA ALA A 64 -13.23 7.50 8.08
C ALA A 64 -11.83 7.00 8.45
N ASP A 65 -11.23 6.16 7.58
CA ASP A 65 -9.87 5.65 7.76
C ASP A 65 -8.83 6.77 7.65
N LEU A 66 -9.00 7.70 6.70
CA LEU A 66 -8.11 8.85 6.52
C LEU A 66 -8.11 9.73 7.78
N ARG A 67 -9.29 10.08 8.32
CA ARG A 67 -9.41 10.85 9.57
C ARG A 67 -8.89 10.11 10.79
N ARG A 68 -9.00 8.78 10.81
CA ARG A 68 -8.43 7.96 11.89
C ARG A 68 -6.90 7.96 11.84
N LEU A 69 -6.33 7.75 10.65
CA LEU A 69 -4.88 7.72 10.45
C LEU A 69 -4.25 9.11 10.62
N ASP A 70 -4.93 10.18 10.19
CA ASP A 70 -4.42 11.55 10.40
C ASP A 70 -4.35 11.89 11.90
N ARG A 71 -5.38 11.52 12.67
CA ARG A 71 -5.33 11.66 14.15
C ARG A 71 -4.20 10.87 14.78
N GLN A 72 -3.94 9.65 14.29
CA GLN A 72 -2.80 8.84 14.77
C GLN A 72 -1.45 9.46 14.38
N ARG A 73 -1.37 10.09 13.20
CA ARG A 73 -0.16 10.75 12.70
C ARG A 73 0.16 12.04 13.46
N ARG A 74 -0.86 12.85 13.76
CA ARG A 74 -0.73 14.11 14.54
C ARG A 74 -0.54 13.86 16.04
N GLY A 75 -0.95 12.69 16.53
CA GLY A 75 -0.75 12.28 17.92
C GLY A 75 0.71 11.93 18.25
N PRO A 76 0.96 11.38 19.46
CA PRO A 76 2.29 10.95 19.86
C PRO A 76 2.88 9.96 18.85
N PRO A 77 4.16 10.13 18.44
CA PRO A 77 4.77 9.27 17.45
C PRO A 77 4.79 7.82 17.95
N PRO A 78 4.59 6.83 17.06
CA PRO A 78 4.70 5.43 17.45
C PRO A 78 6.07 5.11 18.06
N PRO A 79 6.14 4.21 19.07
CA PRO A 79 7.36 3.97 19.83
C PRO A 79 8.48 3.29 19.02
N THR A 80 8.16 2.73 17.86
CA THR A 80 9.13 2.01 17.02
C THR A 80 9.13 2.56 15.61
N ARG A 81 10.30 2.55 14.96
CA ARG A 81 10.47 2.94 13.57
C ARG A 81 9.55 2.15 12.63
N VAL A 82 9.41 0.85 12.85
CA VAL A 82 8.56 -0.03 12.05
C VAL A 82 7.09 0.40 12.12
N ARG A 83 6.57 0.70 13.32
CA ARG A 83 5.20 1.20 13.48
C ARG A 83 5.00 2.57 12.85
N ARG A 84 6.00 3.45 12.94
CA ARG A 84 5.95 4.77 12.31
C ARG A 84 5.92 4.67 10.79
N VAL A 85 6.76 3.82 10.20
CA VAL A 85 6.75 3.53 8.75
C VAL A 85 5.41 2.93 8.32
N ALA A 86 4.89 1.96 9.07
CA ALA A 86 3.62 1.32 8.75
C ALA A 86 2.44 2.31 8.80
N LEU A 87 2.40 3.19 9.81
CA LEU A 87 1.38 4.23 9.94
C LEU A 87 1.41 5.19 8.73
N LEU A 88 2.60 5.68 8.38
CA LEU A 88 2.76 6.63 7.28
C LEU A 88 2.49 6.00 5.90
N ALA A 89 2.91 4.75 5.70
CA ALA A 89 2.60 4.02 4.48
C ALA A 89 1.09 3.76 4.34
N ALA A 90 0.42 3.36 5.44
CA ALA A 90 -1.03 3.17 5.44
C ALA A 90 -1.78 4.49 5.17
N TYR A 91 -1.28 5.61 5.72
CA TYR A 91 -1.83 6.94 5.45
C TYR A 91 -1.75 7.28 3.96
N ASP A 92 -0.60 7.05 3.32
CA ASP A 92 -0.42 7.32 1.89
C ASP A 92 -1.33 6.47 1.01
N ASP A 93 -1.47 5.18 1.33
CA ASP A 93 -2.34 4.27 0.59
C ASP A 93 -3.80 4.75 0.62
N VAL A 94 -4.27 5.18 1.80
CA VAL A 94 -5.63 5.70 1.99
C VAL A 94 -5.81 7.07 1.33
N LEU A 95 -4.81 7.95 1.42
CA LEU A 95 -4.83 9.27 0.78
C LEU A 95 -4.93 9.12 -0.75
N LEU A 96 -4.08 8.29 -1.37
CA LEU A 96 -4.12 8.00 -2.80
C LEU A 96 -5.40 7.26 -3.23
N ALA A 97 -5.95 6.39 -2.38
CA ALA A 97 -7.24 5.75 -2.65
C ALA A 97 -8.39 6.78 -2.64
N THR A 98 -8.35 7.74 -1.72
CA THR A 98 -9.33 8.81 -1.61
C THR A 98 -9.24 9.75 -2.83
N CYS A 99 -8.04 10.18 -3.22
CA CYS A 99 -7.82 10.97 -4.44
C CYS A 99 -8.44 10.29 -5.67
N ARG A 100 -8.19 8.98 -5.86
CA ARG A 100 -8.78 8.21 -6.96
C ARG A 100 -10.30 8.12 -6.90
N ALA A 101 -10.88 8.01 -5.71
CA ALA A 101 -12.32 7.92 -5.53
C ALA A 101 -13.04 9.25 -5.84
N VAL A 102 -12.36 10.39 -5.64
CA VAL A 102 -12.89 11.73 -5.90
C VAL A 102 -12.54 12.23 -7.31
N GLY A 103 -11.71 11.49 -8.06
CA GLY A 103 -11.34 11.83 -9.44
C GLY A 103 -10.13 12.76 -9.56
N VAL A 104 -9.30 12.86 -8.51
CA VAL A 104 -7.98 13.50 -8.61
C VAL A 104 -7.03 12.52 -9.28
N ASP A 105 -6.79 12.74 -10.56
CA ASP A 105 -5.85 11.97 -11.35
C ASP A 105 -4.43 12.53 -11.17
N ASP A 106 -3.49 11.64 -10.87
CA ASP A 106 -2.05 11.90 -10.67
C ASP A 106 -1.65 12.85 -9.51
N PRO A 107 -2.00 12.52 -8.25
CA PRO A 107 -1.59 13.31 -7.10
C PRO A 107 -0.06 13.33 -6.90
N PRO A 108 0.54 14.45 -6.44
CA PRO A 108 1.98 14.65 -6.24
C PRO A 108 2.67 13.57 -5.41
N LEU A 109 1.95 12.90 -4.51
CA LEU A 109 2.45 11.81 -3.67
C LEU A 109 2.73 10.53 -4.46
N ARG A 110 2.01 10.27 -5.56
CA ARG A 110 2.04 8.98 -6.28
C ARG A 110 3.44 8.60 -6.79
N PRO A 111 4.22 9.46 -7.46
CA PRO A 111 5.57 9.13 -7.91
C PRO A 111 6.52 8.75 -6.75
N TRP A 112 6.31 9.30 -5.55
CA TRP A 112 7.12 8.98 -4.37
C TRP A 112 6.77 7.60 -3.81
N VAL A 113 5.49 7.24 -3.79
CA VAL A 113 5.05 5.90 -3.37
C VAL A 113 5.54 4.84 -4.35
N ASP A 114 5.43 5.10 -5.66
CA ASP A 114 5.84 4.16 -6.70
C ASP A 114 7.35 3.88 -6.68
N ARG A 115 8.17 4.91 -6.37
CA ARG A 115 9.64 4.78 -6.28
C ARG A 115 10.12 4.22 -4.94
N GLY A 116 9.59 4.73 -3.83
CA GLY A 116 10.08 4.44 -2.47
C GLY A 116 9.36 3.29 -1.77
N GLY A 117 8.22 2.84 -2.31
CA GLY A 117 7.39 1.80 -1.70
C GLY A 117 7.01 2.12 -0.27
N THR A 118 6.95 1.11 0.60
CA THR A 118 6.68 1.31 2.03
C THR A 118 7.89 1.83 2.80
N ALA A 119 9.11 1.45 2.39
CA ALA A 119 10.35 1.82 3.09
C ALA A 119 10.63 3.33 3.03
N GLY A 120 10.27 3.98 1.92
CA GLY A 120 10.41 5.43 1.72
C GLY A 120 9.34 6.27 2.42
N ALA A 121 8.51 5.69 3.30
CA ALA A 121 7.44 6.45 3.97
C ALA A 121 7.97 7.57 4.89
N LEU A 122 9.24 7.49 5.30
CA LEU A 122 9.93 8.50 6.12
C LEU A 122 10.81 9.46 5.31
N ASP A 123 10.80 9.38 3.98
CA ASP A 123 11.63 10.24 3.16
C ASP A 123 11.17 11.71 3.27
N PRO A 124 12.06 12.68 3.55
CA PRO A 124 11.66 14.07 3.74
C PRO A 124 10.91 14.68 2.54
N GLY A 125 11.27 14.29 1.31
CA GLY A 125 10.58 14.74 0.10
C GLY A 125 9.13 14.24 -0.01
N ARG A 126 8.81 13.11 0.62
CA ARG A 126 7.47 12.52 0.62
C ARG A 126 6.52 13.24 1.57
N ASP A 127 7.03 13.82 2.66
CA ASP A 127 6.21 14.63 3.57
C ASP A 127 5.64 15.87 2.85
N LEU A 128 6.46 16.55 2.04
CA LEU A 128 5.98 17.67 1.23
C LEU A 128 4.96 17.20 0.16
N ALA A 129 5.22 16.05 -0.45
CA ALA A 129 4.31 15.47 -1.45
C ALA A 129 2.94 15.10 -0.84
N ARG A 130 2.91 14.60 0.41
CA ARG A 130 1.68 14.40 1.18
C ARG A 130 0.92 15.70 1.34
N LEU A 131 1.56 16.75 1.87
CA LEU A 131 0.90 18.04 2.11
C LEU A 131 0.29 18.63 0.84
N ARG A 132 0.99 18.53 -0.30
CA ARG A 132 0.45 18.98 -1.59
C ARG A 132 -0.75 18.15 -2.04
N THR A 133 -0.69 16.83 -1.84
CA THR A 133 -1.79 15.92 -2.17
C THR A 133 -3.00 16.13 -1.26
N GLU A 134 -2.78 16.42 0.02
CA GLU A 134 -3.83 16.81 0.97
C GLU A 134 -4.53 18.10 0.50
N ALA A 135 -3.76 19.12 0.09
CA ALA A 135 -4.31 20.36 -0.44
C ALA A 135 -5.12 20.17 -1.72
N GLU A 136 -4.66 19.32 -2.65
CA GLU A 136 -5.42 18.97 -3.86
C GLU A 136 -6.71 18.22 -3.52
N LEU A 137 -6.67 17.30 -2.54
CA LEU A 137 -7.87 16.62 -2.08
C LEU A 137 -8.85 17.61 -1.44
N GLU A 138 -8.37 18.57 -0.64
CA GLU A 138 -9.22 19.60 -0.06
C GLU A 138 -9.84 20.54 -1.11
N ALA A 139 -9.14 20.82 -2.21
CA ALA A 139 -9.68 21.60 -3.32
C ALA A 139 -10.89 20.94 -4.00
N THR A 140 -11.07 19.62 -3.85
CA THR A 140 -12.27 18.91 -4.32
C THR A 140 -13.47 19.03 -3.37
N GLY A 141 -13.31 19.71 -2.24
CA GLY A 141 -14.33 19.86 -1.20
C GLY A 141 -14.27 18.79 -0.10
N VAL A 142 -13.36 17.82 -0.20
CA VAL A 142 -13.14 16.79 0.82
C VAL A 142 -12.22 17.33 1.91
N ARG A 143 -12.79 17.65 3.08
CA ARG A 143 -11.99 18.06 4.24
C ARG A 143 -11.38 16.87 4.98
N ILE A 144 -10.06 16.90 5.11
CA ILE A 144 -9.30 15.96 5.95
C ILE A 144 -9.41 16.38 7.42
N ASP A 145 -9.50 17.69 7.68
CA ASP A 145 -9.67 18.26 9.03
C ASP A 145 -11.13 18.69 9.32
N PRO A 146 -11.76 18.27 10.43
CA PRO A 146 -12.75 19.12 11.08
C PRO A 146 -12.02 20.34 11.71
N PRO A 147 -12.60 21.54 11.75
CA PRO A 147 -11.99 22.64 12.49
C PRO A 147 -11.74 22.19 13.93
N GLY A 148 -10.46 22.08 14.34
CA GLY A 148 -10.14 22.04 15.76
C GLY A 148 -10.73 23.29 16.43
N PRO A 149 -11.21 23.21 17.69
CA PRO A 149 -11.70 24.40 18.36
C PRO A 149 -10.61 25.47 18.28
N ALA A 150 -10.96 26.62 17.72
CA ALA A 150 -10.11 27.79 17.81
C ALA A 150 -9.75 27.94 19.28
N VAL A 151 -8.47 27.83 19.59
CA VAL A 151 -7.98 28.20 20.92
C VAL A 151 -8.19 29.70 20.99
N VAL A 152 -9.24 30.09 21.70
CA VAL A 152 -9.57 31.49 22.06
C VAL A 152 -8.60 31.95 23.13
#